data_AF-A0A9E2RV21-F1
#
_entry.id   AF-A0A9E2RV21-F1
#
_cell.length_a   1.000
_cell.length_b   1.000
_cell.length_c   1.000
_cell.angle_alpha   90.00
_cell.angle_beta   90.00
_cell.angle_gamma   90.00
#
_symmetry.space_group_name_H-M   'P 1'
#
loop_
_entity.id
_entity.type
_entity.pdbx_description
1 polymer ?
#
loop_
_entity_poly.entity_id
_entity_poly.type
_entity_poly.pdbx_seq_one_letter_code
_entity_poly.pdbx_strand_id
1 'polypeptide(L)'
;MAEPDAAASQQIKLVELFENRNLIKRELAQVTAERDMLKAELEALRREHLELQRRLGSLEQVLGDAERGQGAIVYYRLRAVWETCRRQLHLLANELAGKFEKAERDHFQEDRGRNRSQRQQELAQQRDQLEREWRDVSSQLEELQQQLEAAKGIWNRRKRTKLQLQIDKLNRQSRSAENAKSELQAAMGTLQNQNAPAWPGLSVASRRSVNLWLIALAQYLYLQFAEHGIAEKARSAGTQSIADMQFGLPSDCLAIGNHIYEVVVKLRNDKQRPETLRRRAEYLRSAVTYASDRDTVPEESSLQYIPPASREAPTAKDPKAGAVAMNVLGMNYWDIQNILLMPAAPAAATGSKPVAAGEAPLTGSG
;
A
#
# COMPACT_ATOMS: atom_id res chain seq x y z
N MET A 1 73.47 25.31 13.37
CA MET A 1 73.10 23.88 13.31
C MET A 1 71.62 23.82 13.04
N ALA A 2 71.27 23.35 11.83
CA ALA A 2 69.91 23.18 11.35
C ALA A 2 69.27 21.91 11.97
N GLU A 3 67.95 21.74 11.77
CA GLU A 3 67.12 20.52 11.98
C GLU A 3 66.04 20.47 13.11
N PRO A 4 65.24 21.52 13.38
CA PRO A 4 63.92 21.33 14.00
C PRO A 4 62.78 21.19 12.97
N ASP A 5 62.86 21.86 11.82
CA ASP A 5 61.83 21.84 10.77
C ASP A 5 61.78 20.52 9.98
N ALA A 6 62.90 19.80 9.91
CA ALA A 6 63.01 18.52 9.23
C ALA A 6 62.23 17.42 9.97
N ALA A 7 62.28 17.41 11.31
CA ALA A 7 61.60 16.41 12.14
C ALA A 7 60.07 16.61 12.14
N ALA A 8 59.60 17.86 12.22
CA ALA A 8 58.17 18.18 12.11
C ALA A 8 57.60 17.83 10.72
N SER A 9 58.34 18.13 9.65
CA SER A 9 57.97 17.77 8.28
C SER A 9 57.93 16.25 8.06
N GLN A 10 58.86 15.51 8.68
CA GLN A 10 58.85 14.04 8.66
C GLN A 10 57.65 13.46 9.40
N GLN A 11 57.24 14.07 10.51
CA GLN A 11 56.09 13.62 11.30
C GLN A 11 54.75 13.85 10.58
N ILE A 12 54.59 14.99 9.90
CA ILE A 12 53.42 15.26 9.04
C ILE A 12 53.35 14.25 7.90
N LYS A 13 54.48 14.00 7.22
CA LYS A 13 54.57 13.02 6.13
C LYS A 13 54.24 11.59 6.60
N LEU A 14 54.60 11.22 7.83
CA LEU A 14 54.22 9.93 8.41
C LEU A 14 52.72 9.82 8.64
N VAL A 15 52.07 10.86 9.17
CA VAL A 15 50.62 10.88 9.38
C VAL A 15 49.88 10.73 8.04
N GLU A 16 50.28 11.49 7.02
CA GLU A 16 49.72 11.38 5.66
C GLU A 16 49.88 9.96 5.08
N LEU A 17 51.04 9.32 5.28
CA LEU A 17 51.26 7.94 4.85
C LEU A 17 50.36 6.94 5.61
N PHE A 18 50.10 7.16 6.89
CA PHE A 18 49.17 6.33 7.66
C PHE A 18 47.72 6.51 7.22
N GLU A 19 47.29 7.75 6.96
CA GLU A 19 45.96 8.06 6.43
C GLU A 19 45.77 7.45 5.03
N ASN A 20 46.74 7.62 4.14
CA ASN A 20 46.73 7.00 2.81
C ASN A 20 46.69 5.47 2.90
N ARG A 21 47.49 4.86 3.79
CA ARG A 21 47.45 3.42 4.02
C ARG A 21 46.09 2.95 4.52
N ASN A 22 45.46 3.70 5.42
CA ASN A 22 44.15 3.35 5.96
C ASN A 22 43.04 3.49 4.90
N LEU A 23 43.12 4.52 4.05
CA LEU A 23 42.22 4.71 2.92
C LEU A 23 42.34 3.57 1.91
N ILE A 24 43.57 3.23 1.49
CA ILE A 24 43.84 2.10 0.58
C ILE A 24 43.35 0.78 1.18
N LYS A 25 43.52 0.56 2.50
CA LYS A 25 42.99 -0.65 3.16
C LYS A 25 41.47 -0.73 3.11
N ARG A 26 40.77 0.39 3.27
CA ARG A 26 39.30 0.44 3.18
C ARG A 26 38.83 0.17 1.76
N GLU A 27 39.47 0.81 0.78
CA GLU A 27 39.17 0.57 -0.64
C GLU A 27 39.47 -0.88 -1.05
N LEU A 28 40.60 -1.45 -0.62
CA LEU A 28 40.92 -2.86 -0.85
C LEU A 28 39.87 -3.78 -0.20
N ALA A 29 39.44 -3.48 1.02
CA ALA A 29 38.40 -4.25 1.70
C ALA A 29 37.05 -4.16 0.95
N GLN A 30 36.71 -2.99 0.44
CA GLN A 30 35.51 -2.80 -0.38
C GLN A 30 35.59 -3.58 -1.70
N VAL A 31 36.69 -3.43 -2.45
CA VAL A 31 36.89 -4.13 -3.73
C VAL A 31 36.94 -5.64 -3.54
N THR A 32 37.52 -6.14 -2.44
CA THR A 32 37.51 -7.58 -2.15
C THR A 32 36.12 -8.09 -1.80
N ALA A 33 35.32 -7.33 -1.04
CA ALA A 33 33.92 -7.66 -0.78
C ALA A 33 33.08 -7.67 -2.07
N GLU A 34 33.23 -6.66 -2.93
CA GLU A 34 32.56 -6.60 -4.23
C GLU A 34 32.96 -7.77 -5.13
N ARG A 35 34.26 -8.10 -5.20
CA ARG A 35 34.76 -9.27 -5.94
C ARG A 35 34.13 -10.57 -5.43
N ASP A 36 34.05 -10.75 -4.11
CA ASP A 36 33.54 -11.98 -3.52
C ASP A 36 32.02 -12.10 -3.72
N MET A 37 31.27 -10.99 -3.67
CA MET A 37 29.86 -10.92 -4.06
C MET A 37 29.66 -11.32 -5.53
N LEU A 38 30.42 -10.72 -6.45
CA LEU A 38 30.32 -11.03 -7.88
C LEU A 38 30.69 -12.48 -8.19
N LYS A 39 31.67 -13.06 -7.47
CA LYS A 39 32.00 -14.49 -7.59
C LYS A 39 30.85 -15.37 -7.14
N ALA A 40 30.19 -15.04 -6.03
CA ALA A 40 29.04 -15.78 -5.54
C ALA A 40 27.86 -15.72 -6.54
N GLU A 41 27.58 -14.55 -7.11
CA GLU A 41 26.56 -14.39 -8.16
C GLU A 41 26.90 -15.19 -9.41
N LEU A 42 28.17 -15.17 -9.86
CA LEU A 42 28.63 -15.96 -10.99
C LEU A 42 28.47 -17.47 -10.75
N GLU A 43 28.80 -17.94 -9.55
CA GLU A 43 28.58 -19.34 -9.19
C GLU A 43 27.11 -19.72 -9.16
N ALA A 44 26.24 -18.84 -8.66
CA ALA A 44 24.79 -19.04 -8.67
C ALA A 44 24.27 -19.15 -10.12
N LEU A 45 24.64 -18.20 -11.00
CA LEU A 45 24.29 -18.21 -12.41
C LEU A 45 24.80 -19.47 -13.14
N ARG A 46 26.00 -19.95 -12.81
CA ARG A 46 26.54 -21.20 -13.38
C ARG A 46 25.73 -22.42 -12.94
N ARG A 47 25.30 -22.48 -11.68
CA ARG A 47 24.44 -23.57 -11.19
C ARG A 47 23.08 -23.55 -11.90
N GLU A 48 22.46 -22.39 -12.01
CA GLU A 48 21.21 -22.21 -12.77
C GLU A 48 21.36 -22.63 -14.24
N HIS A 49 22.44 -22.22 -14.90
CA HIS A 49 22.71 -22.59 -16.28
C HIS A 49 22.86 -24.11 -16.45
N LEU A 50 23.61 -24.78 -15.56
CA LEU A 50 23.75 -26.24 -15.60
C LEU A 50 22.42 -26.95 -15.35
N GLU A 51 21.58 -26.44 -14.46
CA GLU A 51 20.24 -26.98 -14.24
C GLU A 51 19.34 -26.80 -15.47
N LEU A 52 19.38 -25.63 -16.12
CA LEU A 52 18.64 -25.38 -17.36
C LEU A 52 19.11 -26.30 -18.48
N GLN A 53 20.42 -26.49 -18.65
CA GLN A 53 20.97 -27.44 -19.63
C GLN A 53 20.51 -28.88 -19.35
N ARG A 54 20.51 -29.32 -18.09
CA ARG A 54 19.98 -30.65 -17.72
C ARG A 54 18.50 -30.79 -18.05
N ARG A 55 17.70 -29.76 -17.75
CA ARG A 55 16.26 -29.74 -18.09
C ARG A 55 16.02 -29.78 -19.59
N LEU A 56 16.81 -29.03 -20.37
CA LEU A 56 16.74 -29.05 -21.84
C LEU A 56 17.11 -30.42 -22.40
N GLY A 57 18.21 -31.03 -21.96
CA GLY A 57 18.59 -32.37 -22.39
C GLY A 57 17.53 -33.43 -22.05
N SER A 58 16.89 -33.31 -20.88
CA SER A 58 15.75 -34.17 -20.52
C SER A 58 14.56 -33.97 -21.45
N LEU A 59 14.29 -32.74 -21.90
CA LEU A 59 13.21 -32.45 -22.85
C LEU A 59 13.52 -32.94 -24.25
N GLU A 60 14.75 -32.78 -24.72
CA GLU A 60 15.20 -33.34 -25.99
C GLU A 60 15.00 -34.86 -26.02
N GLN A 61 15.33 -35.55 -24.93
CA GLN A 61 15.10 -36.99 -24.81
C GLN A 61 13.60 -37.34 -24.85
N VAL A 62 12.74 -36.58 -24.18
CA VAL A 62 11.28 -36.82 -24.17
C VAL A 62 10.66 -36.51 -25.53
N LEU A 63 11.11 -35.46 -26.22
CA LEU A 63 10.60 -35.08 -27.54
C LEU A 63 11.11 -36.01 -28.66
N GLY A 64 12.23 -36.70 -28.45
CA GLY A 64 12.74 -37.71 -29.38
C GLY A 64 11.88 -38.99 -29.45
N ASP A 65 11.06 -39.24 -28.42
CA ASP A 65 10.07 -40.32 -28.40
C ASP A 65 8.75 -39.81 -29.01
N ALA A 66 8.26 -40.46 -30.07
CA ALA A 66 7.06 -40.01 -30.79
C ALA A 66 5.78 -40.05 -29.95
N GLU A 67 5.65 -40.98 -29.01
CA GLU A 67 4.47 -41.09 -28.15
C GLU A 67 4.56 -40.08 -27.00
N ARG A 68 5.70 -40.04 -26.32
CA ARG A 68 5.92 -39.13 -25.17
C ARG A 68 6.05 -37.67 -25.59
N GLY A 69 6.60 -37.41 -26.77
CA GLY A 69 6.77 -36.07 -27.32
C GLY A 69 5.44 -35.37 -27.57
N GLN A 70 4.41 -36.08 -28.04
CA GLN A 70 3.07 -35.48 -28.23
C GLN A 70 2.43 -35.11 -26.90
N GLY A 71 2.54 -35.97 -25.90
CA GLY A 71 2.09 -35.68 -24.53
C GLY A 71 2.82 -34.46 -23.94
N ALA A 72 4.13 -34.35 -24.17
CA ALA A 72 4.93 -33.21 -23.74
C ALA A 72 4.48 -31.90 -24.40
N ILE A 73 4.20 -31.90 -25.69
CA ILE A 73 3.70 -30.72 -26.40
C ILE A 73 2.37 -30.25 -25.80
N VAL A 74 1.44 -31.17 -25.53
CA VAL A 74 0.15 -30.85 -24.92
C VAL A 74 0.32 -30.32 -23.50
N TYR A 75 1.17 -30.95 -22.69
CA TYR A 75 1.52 -30.47 -21.35
C TYR A 75 1.97 -29.00 -21.38
N TYR A 76 2.93 -28.66 -22.23
CA TYR A 76 3.45 -27.29 -22.31
C TYR A 76 2.43 -26.30 -22.88
N ARG A 77 1.54 -26.72 -23.79
CA ARG A 77 0.42 -25.89 -24.26
C ARG A 77 -0.56 -25.58 -23.14
N LEU A 78 -0.94 -26.59 -22.35
CA LEU A 78 -1.82 -26.42 -21.19
C LEU A 78 -1.18 -25.55 -20.11
N ARG A 79 0.12 -25.75 -19.86
CA ARG A 79 0.89 -24.90 -18.96
C ARG A 79 0.93 -23.45 -19.43
N ALA A 80 1.10 -23.21 -20.74
CA ALA A 80 1.05 -21.88 -21.32
C ALA A 80 -0.33 -21.23 -21.16
N VAL A 81 -1.44 -21.99 -21.26
CA VAL A 81 -2.79 -21.51 -20.94
C VAL A 81 -2.87 -21.07 -19.49
N TRP A 82 -2.40 -21.90 -18.55
CA TRP A 82 -2.37 -21.57 -17.12
C TRP A 82 -1.59 -20.29 -16.85
N GLU A 83 -0.36 -20.19 -17.35
CA GLU A 83 0.52 -19.03 -17.18
C GLU A 83 -0.07 -17.76 -17.81
N THR A 84 -0.73 -17.88 -18.96
CA THR A 84 -1.40 -16.76 -19.64
C THR A 84 -2.57 -16.23 -18.83
N CYS A 85 -3.42 -17.13 -18.30
CA CYS A 85 -4.56 -16.75 -17.47
C CYS A 85 -4.10 -16.09 -16.16
N ARG A 86 -3.10 -16.69 -15.50
CA ARG A 86 -2.44 -16.13 -14.31
C ARG A 86 -1.88 -14.73 -14.58
N ARG A 87 -1.18 -14.55 -15.71
CA ARG A 87 -0.62 -13.25 -16.10
C ARG A 87 -1.73 -12.20 -16.30
N GLN A 88 -2.84 -12.57 -16.93
CA GLN A 88 -3.97 -11.66 -17.10
C GLN A 88 -4.57 -11.22 -15.75
N LEU A 89 -4.64 -12.11 -14.75
CA LEU A 89 -5.06 -11.75 -13.40
C LEU A 89 -4.07 -10.77 -12.75
N HIS A 90 -2.76 -11.02 -12.83
CA HIS A 90 -1.76 -10.09 -12.29
C HIS A 90 -1.83 -8.70 -12.95
N LEU A 91 -1.99 -8.64 -14.28
CA LEU A 91 -2.12 -7.38 -15.00
C LEU A 91 -3.35 -6.60 -14.53
N LEU A 92 -4.50 -7.27 -14.42
CA LEU A 92 -5.73 -6.64 -13.93
C LEU A 92 -5.60 -6.20 -12.45
N ALA A 93 -4.96 -7.03 -11.61
CA ALA A 93 -4.73 -6.70 -10.21
C ALA A 93 -3.91 -5.42 -10.07
N ASN A 94 -2.79 -5.33 -10.79
CA ASN A 94 -1.91 -4.16 -10.78
C ASN A 94 -2.61 -2.92 -11.34
N GLU A 95 -3.36 -3.06 -12.43
CA GLU A 95 -4.10 -1.95 -13.04
C GLU A 95 -5.16 -1.39 -12.09
N LEU A 96 -6.00 -2.26 -11.51
CA LEU A 96 -7.07 -1.82 -10.62
C LEU A 96 -6.53 -1.30 -9.29
N ALA A 97 -5.56 -2.00 -8.68
CA ALA A 97 -4.92 -1.54 -7.44
C ALA A 97 -4.29 -0.16 -7.63
N GLY A 98 -3.56 0.07 -8.73
CA GLY A 98 -2.98 1.37 -9.04
C GLY A 98 -4.03 2.46 -9.27
N LYS A 99 -5.15 2.15 -9.93
CA LYS A 99 -6.26 3.10 -10.11
C LYS A 99 -6.91 3.50 -8.79
N PHE A 100 -7.23 2.53 -7.94
CA PHE A 100 -7.81 2.79 -6.63
C PHE A 100 -6.83 3.50 -5.69
N GLU A 101 -5.56 3.11 -5.71
CA GLU A 101 -4.53 3.75 -4.89
C GLU A 101 -4.39 5.21 -5.25
N LYS A 102 -4.30 5.53 -6.55
CA LYS A 102 -4.24 6.91 -7.02
C LYS A 102 -5.48 7.70 -6.59
N ALA A 103 -6.68 7.16 -6.83
CA ALA A 103 -7.92 7.85 -6.48
C ALA A 103 -8.06 8.11 -4.96
N GLU A 104 -7.77 7.12 -4.11
CA GLU A 104 -7.84 7.30 -2.66
C GLU A 104 -6.72 8.19 -2.14
N ARG A 105 -5.53 8.14 -2.75
CA ARG A 105 -4.40 9.00 -2.37
C ARG A 105 -4.67 10.45 -2.73
N ASP A 106 -5.26 10.70 -3.90
CA ASP A 106 -5.67 12.04 -4.33
C ASP A 106 -6.75 12.58 -3.37
N HIS A 107 -7.79 11.79 -3.07
CA HIS A 107 -8.83 12.15 -2.11
C HIS A 107 -8.26 12.44 -0.70
N PHE A 108 -7.34 11.60 -0.22
CA PHE A 108 -6.69 11.78 1.07
C PHE A 108 -5.88 13.09 1.13
N GLN A 109 -5.19 13.43 0.05
CA GLN A 109 -4.44 14.69 -0.05
C GLN A 109 -5.38 15.90 -0.11
N GLU A 110 -6.47 15.80 -0.85
CA GLU A 110 -7.49 16.86 -0.93
C GLU A 110 -8.16 17.11 0.42
N ASP A 111 -8.65 16.07 1.10
CA ASP A 111 -9.28 16.19 2.41
C ASP A 111 -8.33 16.79 3.43
N ARG A 112 -7.06 16.38 3.39
CA ARG A 112 -6.03 16.96 4.24
C ARG A 112 -5.79 18.43 3.91
N GLY A 113 -5.72 18.78 2.62
CA GLY A 113 -5.57 20.16 2.16
C GLY A 113 -6.72 21.04 2.66
N ARG A 114 -7.95 20.55 2.53
CA ARG A 114 -9.18 21.22 3.01
C ARG A 114 -9.19 21.36 4.53
N ASN A 115 -8.90 20.31 5.28
CA ASN A 115 -8.85 20.36 6.75
C ASN A 115 -7.76 21.32 7.24
N ARG A 116 -6.60 21.36 6.57
CA ARG A 116 -5.51 22.28 6.90
C ARG A 116 -5.91 23.72 6.59
N SER A 117 -6.50 23.99 5.42
CA SER A 117 -6.91 25.35 5.03
C SER A 117 -8.03 25.87 5.93
N GLN A 118 -9.01 25.04 6.30
CA GLN A 118 -10.07 25.39 7.25
C GLN A 118 -9.49 25.78 8.60
N ARG A 119 -8.63 24.94 9.20
CA ARG A 119 -7.97 25.26 10.48
C ARG A 119 -7.10 26.52 10.40
N GLN A 120 -6.43 26.74 9.27
CA GLN A 120 -5.66 27.98 9.05
C GLN A 120 -6.57 29.21 8.99
N GLN A 121 -7.72 29.11 8.31
CA GLN A 121 -8.70 30.19 8.24
C GLN A 121 -9.32 30.47 9.60
N GLU A 122 -9.68 29.44 10.38
CA GLU A 122 -10.21 29.58 11.74
C GLU A 122 -9.21 30.30 12.66
N LEU A 123 -7.93 29.87 12.65
CA LEU A 123 -6.87 30.53 13.43
C LEU A 123 -6.61 31.97 12.95
N ALA A 124 -6.67 32.23 11.64
CA ALA A 124 -6.52 33.58 11.10
C ALA A 124 -7.68 34.50 11.51
N GLN A 125 -8.91 34.00 11.49
CA GLN A 125 -10.09 34.74 11.96
C GLN A 125 -9.98 35.06 13.45
N GLN A 126 -9.56 34.10 14.28
CA GLN A 126 -9.32 34.33 15.72
C GLN A 126 -8.23 35.37 15.96
N ARG A 127 -7.15 35.33 15.18
CA ARG A 127 -6.09 36.34 15.25
C ARG A 127 -6.63 37.72 14.89
N ASP A 128 -7.34 37.84 13.78
CA ASP A 128 -7.89 39.12 13.32
C ASP A 128 -8.90 39.69 14.32
N GLN A 129 -9.67 38.84 15.00
CA GLN A 129 -10.58 39.25 16.07
C GLN A 129 -9.80 39.76 17.30
N LEU A 130 -8.82 39.01 17.79
CA LEU A 130 -7.99 39.45 18.92
C LEU A 130 -7.23 40.75 18.61
N GLU A 131 -6.76 40.93 17.38
CA GLU A 131 -6.12 42.19 16.97
C GLU A 131 -7.08 43.37 17.01
N ARG A 132 -8.36 43.20 16.66
CA ARG A 132 -9.37 44.26 16.80
C ARG A 132 -9.65 44.57 18.26
N GLU A 133 -9.88 43.55 19.08
CA GLU A 133 -10.10 43.70 20.51
C GLU A 133 -8.93 44.40 21.21
N TRP A 134 -7.69 44.05 20.83
CA TRP A 134 -6.49 44.70 21.34
C TRP A 134 -6.40 46.17 20.91
N ARG A 135 -6.74 46.52 19.66
CA ARG A 135 -6.78 47.92 19.19
C ARG A 135 -7.83 48.73 19.97
N ASP A 136 -9.00 48.16 20.22
CA ASP A 136 -10.07 48.81 20.99
C ASP A 136 -9.65 49.05 22.44
N VAL A 137 -9.07 48.04 23.11
CA VAL A 137 -8.55 48.18 24.49
C VAL A 137 -7.42 49.21 24.55
N SER A 138 -6.54 49.24 23.55
CA SER A 138 -5.41 50.17 23.49
C SER A 138 -5.88 51.62 23.34
N SER A 139 -6.84 51.87 22.44
CA SER A 139 -7.42 53.21 22.27
C SER A 139 -8.14 53.71 23.54
N GLN A 140 -8.89 52.85 24.23
CA GLN A 140 -9.55 53.19 25.50
C GLN A 140 -8.54 53.49 26.61
N LEU A 141 -7.42 52.76 26.65
CA LEU A 141 -6.34 53.01 27.60
C LEU A 141 -5.71 54.39 27.36
N GLU A 142 -5.42 54.74 26.10
CA GLU A 142 -4.87 56.06 25.74
C GLU A 142 -5.82 57.20 26.14
N GLU A 143 -7.12 57.06 25.86
CA GLU A 143 -8.12 58.07 26.23
C GLU A 143 -8.19 58.27 27.76
N LEU A 144 -8.26 57.19 28.53
CA LEU A 144 -8.31 57.27 30.00
C LEU A 144 -7.02 57.83 30.60
N GLN A 145 -5.86 57.52 30.01
CA GLN A 145 -4.59 58.12 30.43
C GLN A 145 -4.58 59.63 30.18
N GLN A 146 -5.06 60.10 29.02
CA GLN A 146 -5.20 61.52 28.74
C GLN A 146 -6.15 62.22 29.73
N GLN A 147 -7.28 61.59 30.05
CA GLN A 147 -8.24 62.12 31.04
C GLN A 147 -7.63 62.21 32.45
N LEU A 148 -6.79 61.25 32.83
CA LEU A 148 -6.08 61.25 34.12
C LEU A 148 -5.02 62.35 34.19
N GLU A 149 -4.29 62.57 33.08
CA GLU A 149 -3.30 63.65 32.93
C GLU A 149 -3.96 65.04 32.95
N ALA A 150 -5.16 65.19 32.39
CA ALA A 150 -5.92 66.43 32.45
C ALA A 150 -6.44 66.74 33.87
N ALA A 151 -6.62 65.74 34.73
CA ALA A 151 -7.20 65.88 36.06
C ALA A 151 -6.19 66.33 37.15
N LYS A 152 -5.39 67.38 36.91
CA LYS A 152 -4.25 67.78 37.77
C LYS A 152 -4.56 68.53 39.09
N GLY A 153 -5.82 68.79 39.44
CA GLY A 153 -6.20 69.53 40.67
C GLY A 153 -6.44 68.68 41.93
N ILE A 154 -6.24 69.28 43.11
CA ILE A 154 -6.41 68.66 44.45
C ILE A 154 -7.85 68.15 44.67
N TRP A 155 -8.85 68.84 44.10
CA TRP A 155 -10.27 68.49 44.18
C TRP A 155 -10.65 67.25 43.35
N ASN A 156 -9.81 66.81 42.40
CA ASN A 156 -10.09 65.68 41.51
C ASN A 156 -9.67 64.31 42.07
N ARG A 157 -9.30 64.21 43.35
CA ARG A 157 -8.77 62.98 43.97
C ARG A 157 -9.68 61.77 43.77
N ARG A 158 -10.99 61.90 44.00
CA ARG A 158 -11.97 60.80 43.79
C ARG A 158 -12.11 60.39 42.32
N LYS A 159 -12.04 61.35 41.38
CA LYS A 159 -12.10 61.09 39.93
C LYS A 159 -10.85 60.35 39.46
N ARG A 160 -9.67 60.75 39.93
CA ARG A 160 -8.40 60.06 39.67
C ARG A 160 -8.41 58.62 40.15
N THR A 161 -8.88 58.35 41.37
CA THR A 161 -8.95 56.96 41.89
C THR A 161 -9.87 56.09 41.05
N LYS A 162 -11.02 56.62 40.58
CA LYS A 162 -11.90 55.89 39.65
C LYS A 162 -11.24 55.61 38.29
N LEU A 163 -10.58 56.61 37.70
CA LEU A 163 -9.85 56.46 36.44
C LEU A 163 -8.71 55.44 36.56
N GLN A 164 -7.96 55.45 37.68
CA GLN A 164 -6.90 54.47 37.95
C GLN A 164 -7.45 53.04 38.02
N LEU A 165 -8.57 52.82 38.72
CA LEU A 165 -9.21 51.50 38.78
C LEU A 165 -9.65 51.00 37.39
N GLN A 166 -10.13 51.89 36.52
CA GLN A 166 -10.50 51.55 35.14
C GLN A 166 -9.28 51.21 34.29
N ILE A 167 -8.18 51.98 34.41
CA ILE A 167 -6.91 51.71 33.75
C ILE A 167 -6.34 50.36 34.20
N ASP A 168 -6.35 50.06 35.50
CA ASP A 168 -5.88 48.77 36.03
C ASP A 168 -6.71 47.59 35.49
N LYS A 169 -8.03 47.78 35.36
CA LYS A 169 -8.92 46.77 34.75
C LYS A 169 -8.56 46.52 33.29
N LEU A 170 -8.43 47.58 32.49
CA LEU A 170 -8.08 47.47 31.06
C LEU A 170 -6.66 46.91 30.86
N ASN A 171 -5.70 47.26 31.71
CA ASN A 171 -4.36 46.68 31.69
C ASN A 171 -4.38 45.17 31.92
N ARG A 172 -5.24 44.66 32.81
CA ARG A 172 -5.43 43.20 32.99
C ARG A 172 -6.02 42.55 31.74
N GLN A 173 -7.00 43.21 31.10
CA GLN A 173 -7.59 42.74 29.85
C GLN A 173 -6.58 42.70 28.71
N SER A 174 -5.75 43.75 28.57
CA SER A 174 -4.66 43.82 27.58
C SER A 174 -3.65 42.68 27.77
N ARG A 175 -3.21 42.42 29.01
CA ARG A 175 -2.31 41.27 29.31
C ARG A 175 -2.94 39.93 28.95
N SER A 176 -4.24 39.75 29.21
CA SER A 176 -4.96 38.54 28.83
C SER A 176 -5.00 38.36 27.31
N ALA A 177 -5.23 39.44 26.55
CA ALA A 177 -5.22 39.42 25.10
C ALA A 177 -3.82 39.12 24.52
N GLU A 178 -2.76 39.65 25.12
CA GLU A 178 -1.37 39.37 24.74
C GLU A 178 -1.03 37.88 24.92
N ASN A 179 -1.46 37.29 26.04
CA ASN A 179 -1.31 35.85 26.28
C ASN A 179 -2.05 35.03 25.20
N ALA A 180 -3.32 35.36 24.93
CA ALA A 180 -4.13 34.69 23.92
C ALA A 180 -3.52 34.79 22.51
N LYS A 181 -2.90 35.93 22.18
CA LYS A 181 -2.13 36.11 20.94
C LYS A 181 -0.91 35.19 20.89
N SER A 182 -0.16 35.06 21.98
CA SER A 182 0.98 34.13 22.05
C SER A 182 0.54 32.68 21.87
N GLU A 183 -0.60 32.28 22.44
CA GLU A 183 -1.18 30.94 22.29
C GLU A 183 -1.60 30.65 20.85
N LEU A 184 -2.25 31.62 20.17
CA LEU A 184 -2.57 31.50 18.75
C LEU A 184 -1.33 31.40 17.87
N GLN A 185 -0.27 32.18 18.17
CA GLN A 185 0.99 32.09 17.45
C GLN A 185 1.64 30.72 17.61
N ALA A 186 1.63 30.17 18.84
CA ALA A 186 2.08 28.81 19.09
C ALA A 186 1.23 27.79 18.32
N ALA A 187 -0.10 27.91 18.35
CA ALA A 187 -1.02 27.03 17.64
C ALA A 187 -0.77 27.04 16.12
N MET A 188 -0.61 28.22 15.51
CA MET A 188 -0.23 28.35 14.10
C MET A 188 1.12 27.69 13.81
N GLY A 189 2.12 27.90 14.68
CA GLY A 189 3.42 27.25 14.59
C GLY A 189 3.33 25.72 14.64
N THR A 190 2.48 25.18 15.53
CA THR A 190 2.24 23.72 15.57
C THR A 190 1.61 23.21 14.29
N LEU A 191 0.64 23.92 13.71
CA LEU A 191 -0.01 23.51 12.46
C LEU A 191 0.92 23.63 11.24
N GLN A 192 1.87 24.56 11.26
CA GLN A 192 2.91 24.66 10.25
C GLN A 192 3.91 23.49 10.33
N ASN A 193 4.33 23.13 11.54
CA ASN A 193 5.32 22.10 11.80
C ASN A 193 4.75 20.67 11.90
N GLN A 194 3.42 20.51 11.82
CA GLN A 194 2.78 19.20 11.83
C GLN A 194 3.18 18.39 10.59
N ASN A 195 3.85 17.25 10.85
CA ASN A 195 4.17 16.28 9.82
C ASN A 195 2.91 15.72 9.17
N ALA A 196 3.06 15.32 7.91
CA ALA A 196 2.01 14.63 7.19
C ALA A 196 1.61 13.33 7.90
N PRO A 197 0.31 13.07 8.16
CA PRO A 197 -0.11 11.73 8.49
C PRO A 197 0.28 10.79 7.35
N ALA A 198 0.80 9.62 7.70
CA ALA A 198 1.14 8.61 6.72
C ALA A 198 -0.11 8.17 5.95
N TRP A 199 0.05 7.88 4.66
CA TRP A 199 -1.02 7.31 3.87
C TRP A 199 -1.38 5.92 4.42
N PRO A 200 -2.67 5.67 4.74
CA PRO A 200 -3.09 4.46 5.47
C PRO A 200 -3.15 3.20 4.60
N GLY A 201 -2.88 3.29 3.30
CA GLY A 201 -3.09 2.19 2.38
C GLY A 201 -4.44 2.25 1.67
N LEU A 202 -4.68 1.28 0.80
CA LEU A 202 -6.00 1.04 0.20
C LEU A 202 -7.04 0.69 1.26
N SER A 203 -8.24 1.26 1.14
CA SER A 203 -9.37 0.88 1.97
C SER A 203 -9.78 -0.59 1.79
N VAL A 204 -10.50 -1.13 2.77
CA VAL A 204 -11.07 -2.49 2.67
C VAL A 204 -12.05 -2.57 1.50
N ALA A 205 -12.87 -1.53 1.29
CA ALA A 205 -13.84 -1.46 0.21
C ALA A 205 -13.20 -1.51 -1.18
N SER A 206 -12.10 -0.80 -1.38
CA SER A 206 -11.34 -0.83 -2.65
C SER A 206 -10.66 -2.18 -2.85
N ARG A 207 -10.06 -2.78 -1.82
CA ARG A 207 -9.49 -4.13 -1.90
C ARG A 207 -10.52 -5.20 -2.24
N ARG A 208 -11.69 -5.16 -1.59
CA ARG A 208 -12.84 -6.01 -1.94
C ARG A 208 -13.22 -5.84 -3.40
N SER A 209 -13.33 -4.59 -3.87
CA SER A 209 -13.67 -4.30 -5.26
C SER A 209 -12.67 -4.93 -6.23
N VAL A 210 -11.35 -4.74 -6.01
CA VAL A 210 -10.30 -5.39 -6.83
C VAL A 210 -10.45 -6.91 -6.80
N ASN A 211 -10.58 -7.51 -5.61
CA ASN A 211 -10.71 -8.96 -5.45
C ASN A 211 -11.91 -9.54 -6.19
N LEU A 212 -13.07 -8.85 -6.18
CA LEU A 212 -14.26 -9.29 -6.93
C LEU A 212 -14.04 -9.24 -8.45
N TRP A 213 -13.32 -8.24 -8.96
CA TRP A 213 -12.95 -8.18 -10.38
C TRP A 213 -11.99 -9.31 -10.77
N LEU A 214 -11.06 -9.68 -9.88
CA LEU A 214 -10.16 -10.82 -10.09
C LEU A 214 -10.93 -12.15 -10.11
N ILE A 215 -11.86 -12.34 -9.18
CA ILE A 215 -12.71 -13.53 -9.16
C ILE A 215 -13.60 -13.57 -10.42
N ALA A 216 -14.18 -12.44 -10.83
CA ALA A 216 -14.95 -12.34 -12.07
C ALA A 216 -14.12 -12.74 -13.30
N LEU A 217 -12.86 -12.29 -13.37
CA LEU A 217 -11.94 -12.68 -14.45
C LEU A 217 -11.59 -14.16 -14.39
N ALA A 218 -11.30 -14.71 -13.22
CA ALA A 218 -11.00 -16.13 -13.06
C ALA A 218 -12.18 -17.02 -13.45
N GLN A 219 -13.41 -16.66 -13.04
CA GLN A 219 -14.64 -17.32 -13.47
C GLN A 219 -14.84 -17.25 -14.99
N TYR A 220 -14.65 -16.06 -15.57
CA TYR A 220 -14.76 -15.88 -17.01
C TYR A 220 -13.76 -16.74 -17.78
N LEU A 221 -12.48 -16.76 -17.37
CA LEU A 221 -11.44 -17.58 -18.00
C LEU A 221 -11.74 -19.07 -17.82
N TYR A 222 -12.17 -19.50 -16.63
CA TYR A 222 -12.57 -20.88 -16.39
C TYR A 222 -13.66 -21.32 -17.37
N LEU A 223 -14.74 -20.54 -17.53
CA LEU A 223 -15.84 -20.89 -18.42
C LEU A 223 -15.42 -21.01 -19.90
N GLN A 224 -14.47 -20.19 -20.35
CA GLN A 224 -13.96 -20.28 -21.73
C GLN A 224 -13.19 -21.58 -21.96
N PHE A 225 -12.48 -22.07 -20.94
CA PHE A 225 -11.70 -23.32 -21.01
C PHE A 225 -12.42 -24.54 -20.39
N ALA A 226 -13.67 -24.39 -19.94
CA ALA A 226 -14.41 -25.49 -19.31
C ALA A 226 -14.81 -26.55 -20.35
N GLU A 227 -15.09 -26.10 -21.58
CA GLU A 227 -15.38 -27.00 -22.69
C GLU A 227 -14.17 -27.93 -22.94
N HIS A 228 -14.45 -29.23 -23.13
CA HIS A 228 -13.43 -30.28 -23.27
C HIS A 228 -12.48 -30.45 -22.07
N GLY A 229 -12.80 -29.88 -20.89
CA GLY A 229 -12.02 -30.05 -19.66
C GLY A 229 -10.64 -29.40 -19.70
N ILE A 230 -10.42 -28.41 -20.57
CA ILE A 230 -9.12 -27.75 -20.72
C ILE A 230 -8.71 -27.04 -19.44
N ALA A 231 -9.65 -26.40 -18.72
CA ALA A 231 -9.37 -25.68 -17.49
C ALA A 231 -8.77 -26.61 -16.40
N GLU A 232 -9.33 -27.80 -16.23
CA GLU A 232 -8.83 -28.80 -15.28
C GLU A 232 -7.46 -29.33 -15.70
N LYS A 233 -7.29 -29.69 -16.97
CA LYS A 233 -6.00 -30.13 -17.52
C LYS A 233 -4.92 -29.05 -17.39
N ALA A 234 -5.27 -27.78 -17.61
CA ALA A 234 -4.37 -26.63 -17.45
C ALA A 234 -3.98 -26.41 -15.98
N ARG A 235 -4.92 -26.58 -15.04
CA ARG A 235 -4.63 -26.55 -13.61
C ARG A 235 -3.66 -27.65 -13.20
N SER A 236 -3.88 -28.88 -13.64
CA SER A 236 -2.95 -29.97 -13.40
C SER A 236 -1.57 -29.64 -13.99
N ALA A 237 -1.50 -29.23 -15.27
CA ALA A 237 -0.25 -28.81 -15.94
C ALA A 237 0.50 -27.66 -15.24
N GLY A 238 -0.24 -26.77 -14.56
CA GLY A 238 0.33 -25.66 -13.79
C GLY A 238 0.86 -26.04 -12.41
N THR A 239 0.44 -27.18 -11.84
CA THR A 239 0.72 -27.57 -10.45
C THR A 239 1.56 -28.85 -10.32
N GLN A 240 1.51 -29.74 -11.30
CA GLN A 240 2.18 -31.04 -11.30
C GLN A 240 3.29 -31.10 -12.37
N SER A 241 4.16 -32.10 -12.28
CA SER A 241 5.24 -32.34 -13.23
C SER A 241 4.73 -33.01 -14.51
N ILE A 242 5.48 -32.85 -15.61
CA ILE A 242 5.22 -33.53 -16.88
C ILE A 242 5.24 -35.06 -16.76
N ALA A 243 6.06 -35.60 -15.84
CA ALA A 243 6.21 -37.03 -15.63
C ALA A 243 4.93 -37.69 -15.07
N ASP A 244 4.10 -36.91 -14.38
CA ASP A 244 2.90 -37.39 -13.70
C ASP A 244 1.66 -37.36 -14.61
N MET A 245 1.79 -36.88 -15.86
CA MET A 245 0.66 -36.66 -16.76
C MET A 245 0.68 -37.58 -17.97
N GLN A 246 -0.50 -38.13 -18.25
CA GLN A 246 -0.76 -38.92 -19.45
C GLN A 246 -1.99 -38.33 -20.15
N PHE A 247 -1.83 -38.01 -21.43
CA PHE A 247 -2.86 -37.35 -22.25
C PHE A 247 -3.54 -38.31 -23.24
N GLY A 248 -3.31 -39.61 -23.10
CA GLY A 248 -3.86 -40.64 -23.97
C GLY A 248 -2.98 -40.89 -25.19
N LEU A 249 -3.63 -41.32 -26.28
CA LEU A 249 -2.96 -41.64 -27.54
C LEU A 249 -2.49 -40.36 -28.26
N PRO A 250 -1.59 -40.47 -29.26
CA PRO A 250 -1.18 -39.33 -30.07
C PRO A 250 -2.35 -38.59 -30.74
N SER A 251 -3.40 -39.29 -31.14
CA SER A 251 -4.64 -38.69 -31.68
C SER A 251 -5.37 -37.81 -30.66
N ASP A 252 -5.40 -38.23 -29.39
CA ASP A 252 -6.04 -37.50 -28.30
C ASP A 252 -5.25 -36.23 -28.00
N CYS A 253 -3.91 -36.34 -28.02
CA CYS A 253 -3.01 -35.20 -27.85
C CYS A 253 -3.24 -34.14 -28.94
N LEU A 254 -3.39 -34.56 -30.21
CA LEU A 254 -3.70 -33.65 -31.31
C LEU A 254 -5.07 -32.99 -31.14
N ALA A 255 -6.10 -33.75 -30.75
CA ALA A 255 -7.44 -33.22 -30.51
C ALA A 255 -7.44 -32.17 -29.39
N ILE A 256 -6.79 -32.46 -28.25
CA ILE A 256 -6.61 -31.50 -27.15
C ILE A 256 -5.88 -30.26 -27.65
N GLY A 257 -4.82 -30.44 -28.43
CA GLY A 257 -4.05 -29.34 -29.01
C GLY A 257 -4.89 -28.41 -29.89
N ASN A 258 -5.79 -28.97 -30.72
CA ASN A 258 -6.69 -28.19 -31.57
C ASN A 258 -7.73 -27.43 -30.73
N HIS A 259 -8.35 -28.07 -29.75
CA HIS A 259 -9.31 -27.41 -28.87
C HIS A 259 -8.67 -26.25 -28.07
N ILE A 260 -7.45 -26.43 -27.58
CA ILE A 260 -6.70 -25.34 -26.92
C ILE A 260 -6.52 -24.16 -27.88
N TYR A 261 -6.08 -24.42 -29.11
CA TYR A 261 -5.87 -23.37 -30.11
C TYR A 261 -7.16 -22.61 -30.41
N GLU A 262 -8.27 -23.32 -30.64
CA GLU A 262 -9.58 -22.72 -30.93
C GLU A 262 -10.04 -21.81 -29.79
N VAL A 263 -9.98 -22.28 -28.54
CA VAL A 263 -10.40 -21.49 -27.38
C VAL A 263 -9.50 -20.27 -27.18
N VAL A 264 -8.18 -20.42 -27.34
CA VAL A 264 -7.24 -19.29 -27.23
C VAL A 264 -7.51 -18.22 -28.30
N VAL A 265 -7.80 -18.63 -29.54
CA VAL A 265 -8.14 -17.71 -30.62
C VAL A 265 -9.49 -17.02 -30.35
N LYS A 266 -10.51 -17.75 -29.91
CA LYS A 266 -11.81 -17.20 -29.51
C LYS A 266 -11.65 -16.16 -28.40
N LEU A 267 -10.91 -16.51 -27.33
CA LEU A 267 -10.67 -15.63 -26.19
C LEU A 267 -9.94 -14.33 -26.59
N ARG A 268 -8.96 -14.42 -27.50
CA ARG A 268 -8.22 -13.25 -27.99
C ARG A 268 -9.11 -12.29 -28.79
N ASN A 269 -10.10 -12.83 -29.48
CA ASN A 269 -11.00 -12.07 -30.34
C ASN A 269 -12.32 -11.66 -29.65
N ASP A 270 -12.49 -11.97 -28.35
CA ASP A 270 -13.72 -11.65 -27.63
C ASP A 270 -13.83 -10.16 -27.29
N LYS A 271 -14.65 -9.46 -28.06
CA LYS A 271 -14.98 -8.03 -27.87
C LYS A 271 -15.94 -7.78 -26.70
N GLN A 272 -16.69 -8.78 -26.27
CA GLN A 272 -17.69 -8.67 -25.18
C GLN A 272 -17.07 -8.88 -23.79
N ARG A 273 -15.78 -9.24 -23.73
CA ARG A 273 -15.07 -9.46 -22.47
C ARG A 273 -15.24 -8.32 -21.45
N PRO A 274 -15.05 -7.02 -21.76
CA PRO A 274 -15.16 -5.97 -20.75
C PRO A 274 -16.55 -5.88 -20.11
N GLU A 275 -17.61 -5.96 -20.92
CA GLU A 275 -18.99 -5.94 -20.45
C GLU A 275 -19.32 -7.18 -19.62
N THR A 276 -18.86 -8.35 -20.06
CA THR A 276 -19.09 -9.61 -19.36
C THR A 276 -18.43 -9.61 -17.98
N LEU A 277 -17.18 -9.12 -17.89
CA LEU A 277 -16.47 -8.97 -16.62
C LEU A 277 -17.17 -7.99 -15.69
N ARG A 278 -17.66 -6.86 -16.22
CA ARG A 278 -18.40 -5.87 -15.43
C ARG A 278 -19.66 -6.47 -14.80
N ARG A 279 -20.49 -7.13 -15.61
CA ARG A 279 -21.72 -7.78 -15.12
C ARG A 279 -21.42 -8.83 -14.05
N ARG A 280 -20.36 -9.62 -14.25
CA ARG A 280 -19.91 -10.62 -13.26
C ARG A 280 -19.45 -9.98 -11.95
N ALA A 281 -18.62 -8.94 -12.02
CA ALA A 281 -18.16 -8.24 -10.83
C ALA A 281 -19.33 -7.58 -10.05
N GLU A 282 -20.31 -7.02 -10.76
CA GLU A 282 -21.53 -6.45 -10.18
C GLU A 282 -22.40 -7.52 -9.51
N TYR A 283 -22.59 -8.68 -10.14
CA TYR A 283 -23.28 -9.82 -9.53
C TYR A 283 -22.55 -10.33 -8.27
N LEU A 284 -21.23 -10.51 -8.35
CA LEU A 284 -20.45 -10.98 -7.21
C LEU A 284 -20.56 -10.01 -6.03
N ARG A 285 -20.64 -8.70 -6.27
CA ARG A 285 -20.80 -7.71 -5.21
C ARG A 285 -22.06 -7.91 -4.37
N SER A 286 -23.15 -8.42 -4.94
CA SER A 286 -24.37 -8.72 -4.18
C SER A 286 -24.46 -10.16 -3.68
N ALA A 287 -23.72 -11.09 -4.26
CA ALA A 287 -23.82 -12.51 -3.96
C ALA A 287 -22.84 -13.01 -2.87
N VAL A 288 -21.69 -12.35 -2.69
CA VAL A 288 -20.62 -12.83 -1.81
C VAL A 288 -20.80 -12.44 -0.34
N THR A 289 -20.34 -13.32 0.55
CA THR A 289 -20.24 -13.05 2.00
C THR A 289 -18.78 -12.93 2.43
N TYR A 290 -18.55 -12.21 3.53
CA TYR A 290 -17.23 -12.05 4.15
C TYR A 290 -17.32 -12.49 5.60
N ALA A 291 -16.27 -13.13 6.11
CA ALA A 291 -16.23 -13.59 7.50
C ALA A 291 -16.27 -12.41 8.50
N SER A 292 -15.66 -11.28 8.15
CA SER A 292 -15.69 -10.04 8.94
C SER A 292 -15.65 -8.77 8.09
N ASP A 293 -15.92 -7.62 8.72
CA ASP A 293 -15.83 -6.30 8.09
C ASP A 293 -14.42 -5.90 7.67
N ARG A 294 -13.39 -6.56 8.20
CA ARG A 294 -11.98 -6.30 7.87
C ARG A 294 -11.47 -7.19 6.74
N ASP A 295 -12.16 -8.28 6.44
CA ASP A 295 -11.74 -9.23 5.41
C ASP A 295 -11.97 -8.66 4.02
N THR A 296 -10.99 -8.88 3.16
CA THR A 296 -11.00 -8.42 1.77
C THR A 296 -11.27 -9.54 0.78
N VAL A 297 -11.14 -10.80 1.22
CA VAL A 297 -11.38 -12.01 0.43
C VAL A 297 -12.73 -12.60 0.83
N PRO A 298 -13.65 -12.86 -0.11
CA PRO A 298 -14.92 -13.53 0.17
C PRO A 298 -14.77 -14.92 0.75
N GLU A 299 -15.78 -15.38 1.47
CA GLU A 299 -15.87 -16.78 1.89
C GLU A 299 -16.09 -17.70 0.68
N GLU A 300 -15.35 -18.80 0.64
CA GLU A 300 -15.46 -19.81 -0.42
C GLU A 300 -16.86 -20.42 -0.51
N SER A 301 -17.58 -20.52 0.61
CA SER A 301 -18.96 -21.03 0.69
C SER A 301 -19.94 -20.21 -0.16
N SER A 302 -19.69 -18.92 -0.36
CA SER A 302 -20.53 -18.02 -1.17
C SER A 302 -20.28 -18.11 -2.68
N LEU A 303 -19.25 -18.87 -3.11
CA LEU A 303 -18.77 -18.93 -4.50
C LEU A 303 -18.89 -20.34 -5.12
N GLN A 304 -19.80 -21.18 -4.62
CA GLN A 304 -19.95 -22.57 -5.09
C GLN A 304 -20.38 -22.72 -6.56
N TYR A 305 -21.02 -21.70 -7.13
CA TYR A 305 -21.57 -21.75 -8.48
C TYR A 305 -21.14 -20.52 -9.30
N ILE A 306 -20.87 -20.76 -10.59
CA ILE A 306 -20.64 -19.70 -11.58
C ILE A 306 -21.90 -19.55 -12.42
N PRO A 307 -22.61 -18.40 -12.35
CA PRO A 307 -23.79 -18.17 -13.16
C PRO A 307 -23.43 -17.98 -14.65
N PRO A 308 -24.35 -18.34 -15.56
CA PRO A 308 -24.20 -18.07 -16.98
C PRO A 308 -24.16 -16.55 -17.24
N ALA A 309 -23.43 -16.12 -18.28
CA ALA A 309 -23.25 -14.70 -18.60
C ALA A 309 -24.50 -14.01 -19.24
N SER A 310 -25.63 -14.72 -19.35
CA SER A 310 -26.80 -14.23 -20.08
C SER A 310 -27.48 -13.04 -19.39
N ARG A 311 -28.06 -12.17 -20.21
CA ARG A 311 -28.80 -10.96 -19.83
C ARG A 311 -30.13 -11.29 -19.15
N GLU A 312 -30.62 -12.50 -19.37
CA GLU A 312 -31.66 -13.11 -18.55
C GLU A 312 -31.01 -13.45 -17.22
N ALA A 313 -31.16 -12.55 -16.25
CA ALA A 313 -30.93 -12.88 -14.85
C ALA A 313 -31.54 -14.25 -14.59
N PRO A 314 -30.92 -15.13 -13.77
CA PRO A 314 -31.63 -16.28 -13.28
C PRO A 314 -32.97 -15.78 -12.73
N THR A 315 -34.06 -16.17 -13.37
CA THR A 315 -35.38 -15.79 -12.89
C THR A 315 -35.48 -16.26 -11.45
N ALA A 316 -36.16 -15.50 -10.60
CA ALA A 316 -36.29 -15.78 -9.15
C ALA A 316 -36.83 -17.19 -8.82
N LYS A 317 -37.22 -17.97 -9.83
CA LYS A 317 -37.66 -19.36 -9.73
C LYS A 317 -36.52 -20.39 -9.80
N ASP A 318 -35.34 -20.09 -10.37
CA ASP A 318 -34.21 -21.03 -10.33
C ASP A 318 -32.82 -20.38 -10.55
N PRO A 319 -32.11 -19.94 -9.49
CA PRO A 319 -30.76 -19.36 -9.58
C PRO A 319 -29.67 -20.32 -10.07
N LYS A 320 -29.99 -21.61 -10.22
CA LYS A 320 -29.05 -22.67 -10.62
C LYS A 320 -29.24 -23.14 -12.06
N ALA A 321 -30.27 -22.67 -12.76
CA ALA A 321 -30.51 -23.04 -14.15
C ALA A 321 -29.33 -22.58 -15.04
N GLY A 322 -28.54 -23.53 -15.53
CA GLY A 322 -27.34 -23.27 -16.34
C GLY A 322 -26.12 -22.76 -15.56
N ALA A 323 -26.14 -22.81 -14.23
CA ALA A 323 -24.98 -22.47 -13.40
C ALA A 323 -23.97 -23.63 -13.35
N VAL A 324 -22.68 -23.31 -13.47
CA VAL A 324 -21.60 -24.30 -13.38
C VAL A 324 -21.20 -24.46 -11.92
N ALA A 325 -21.31 -25.67 -11.38
CA ALA A 325 -20.88 -25.99 -10.01
C ALA A 325 -19.35 -26.02 -9.92
N MET A 326 -18.74 -24.84 -9.76
CA MET A 326 -17.30 -24.69 -9.68
C MET A 326 -16.92 -23.52 -8.78
N ASN A 327 -16.08 -23.81 -7.78
CA ASN A 327 -15.50 -22.79 -6.91
C ASN A 327 -14.07 -22.46 -7.36
N VAL A 328 -13.93 -21.43 -8.20
CA VAL A 328 -12.61 -21.02 -8.72
C VAL A 328 -11.65 -20.54 -7.63
N LEU A 329 -12.19 -19.99 -6.53
CA LEU A 329 -11.40 -19.50 -5.41
C LEU A 329 -10.87 -20.66 -4.56
N GLY A 330 -11.75 -21.56 -4.12
CA GLY A 330 -11.37 -22.71 -3.29
C GLY A 330 -10.49 -23.72 -4.02
N MET A 331 -10.65 -23.84 -5.34
CA MET A 331 -9.78 -24.66 -6.18
C MET A 331 -8.48 -23.95 -6.61
N ASN A 332 -8.26 -22.71 -6.17
CA ASN A 332 -7.12 -21.87 -6.55
C ASN A 332 -6.85 -21.84 -8.07
N TYR A 333 -7.90 -21.68 -8.88
CA TYR A 333 -7.73 -21.60 -10.33
C TYR A 333 -6.88 -20.38 -10.69
N TRP A 334 -5.93 -20.60 -11.62
CA TRP A 334 -4.99 -19.59 -12.12
C TRP A 334 -4.09 -18.97 -11.05
N ASP A 335 -3.91 -19.66 -9.92
CA ASP A 335 -3.19 -19.19 -8.75
C ASP A 335 -3.79 -17.93 -8.10
N ILE A 336 -5.11 -17.75 -8.22
CA ILE A 336 -5.81 -16.54 -7.76
C ILE A 336 -5.55 -16.21 -6.28
N GLN A 337 -5.42 -17.21 -5.40
CA GLN A 337 -5.21 -16.98 -3.97
C GLN A 337 -3.93 -16.18 -3.68
N ASN A 338 -2.89 -16.35 -4.50
CA ASN A 338 -1.63 -15.62 -4.39
C ASN A 338 -1.66 -14.22 -5.03
N ILE A 339 -2.78 -13.84 -5.66
CA ILE A 339 -2.95 -12.56 -6.36
C ILE A 339 -3.87 -11.62 -5.57
N LEU A 340 -4.79 -12.19 -4.77
CA LEU A 340 -5.77 -11.41 -4.03
C LEU A 340 -5.12 -10.46 -3.02
N LEU A 341 -5.71 -9.27 -2.89
CA LEU A 341 -5.26 -8.25 -1.96
C LEU A 341 -5.74 -8.61 -0.55
N MET A 342 -4.80 -9.01 0.30
CA MET A 342 -5.06 -9.32 1.71
C MET A 342 -5.29 -8.06 2.56
N PRO A 343 -5.94 -8.18 3.73
CA PRO A 343 -6.03 -7.09 4.69
C PRO A 343 -4.61 -6.64 5.10
N ALA A 344 -4.47 -5.36 5.40
CA ALA A 344 -3.18 -4.82 5.82
C ALA A 344 -2.89 -5.43 7.18
N ALA A 345 -1.71 -6.05 7.33
CA ALA A 345 -1.27 -6.48 8.64
C ALA A 345 -1.37 -5.28 9.59
N PRO A 346 -1.94 -5.44 10.80
CA PRO A 346 -2.03 -4.33 11.74
C PRO A 346 -0.62 -3.78 11.93
N ALA A 347 -0.45 -2.49 11.68
CA ALA A 347 0.80 -1.80 11.97
C ALA A 347 1.14 -2.13 13.42
N ALA A 348 2.24 -2.86 13.63
CA ALA A 348 2.70 -3.21 14.96
C ALA A 348 2.74 -1.92 15.77
N ALA A 349 1.92 -1.86 16.83
CA ALA A 349 1.90 -0.76 17.75
C ALA A 349 3.33 -0.54 18.23
N THR A 350 3.97 0.51 17.72
CA THR A 350 5.27 0.96 18.19
C THR A 350 5.09 1.30 19.65
N GLY A 351 5.62 0.43 20.50
CA GLY A 351 5.32 0.37 21.92
C GLY A 351 5.62 1.69 22.63
N SER A 352 4.56 2.37 23.06
CA SER A 352 4.63 3.16 24.28
C SER A 352 4.70 2.18 25.45
N LYS A 353 5.91 1.92 25.96
CA LYS A 353 6.08 1.30 27.28
C LYS A 353 5.24 2.07 28.30
N PRO A 354 4.37 1.42 29.09
CA PRO A 354 3.79 2.08 30.24
C PRO A 354 4.93 2.31 31.24
N VAL A 355 5.14 3.58 31.59
CA VAL A 355 5.98 3.98 32.72
C VAL A 355 5.35 3.38 33.97
N ALA A 356 6.06 2.44 34.60
CA ALA A 356 5.68 1.85 35.87
C ALA A 356 5.55 2.98 36.91
N ALA A 357 4.34 3.16 37.44
CA ALA A 357 4.09 4.03 38.57
C ALA A 357 4.68 3.41 39.83
N GLY A 358 5.35 4.25 40.61
CA GLY A 358 6.20 3.90 41.74
C GLY A 358 5.52 3.08 42.83
N GLU A 359 6.32 2.16 43.39
CA GLU A 359 6.14 1.57 44.71
C GLU A 359 6.02 2.67 45.77
N ALA A 360 4.94 2.60 46.55
CA ALA A 360 4.79 3.35 47.80
C ALA A 360 5.31 2.49 48.97
N PRO A 361 5.90 3.09 50.01
CA PRO A 361 6.56 2.37 51.09
C PRO A 361 5.56 1.79 52.09
N LEU A 362 5.82 0.54 52.49
CA LEU A 362 5.18 -0.15 53.61
C LEU A 362 5.47 0.61 54.90
N THR A 363 4.42 1.13 55.55
CA THR A 363 4.46 1.52 56.96
C THR A 363 4.11 0.31 57.80
N GLY A 364 4.95 0.05 58.80
CA GLY A 364 4.82 -1.08 59.71
C GLY A 364 3.66 -0.94 60.69
N SER A 365 3.17 -2.10 61.11
CA SER A 365 2.53 -2.31 62.41
C SER A 365 3.00 -3.69 62.88
N GLY A 366 3.74 -3.70 63.99
CA GLY A 366 4.42 -4.86 64.56
C GLY A 366 5.69 -4.43 65.27
#